data_AF-A0A954E131-F1
#
_entry.id   AF-A0A954E131-F1
#
_cell.length_a   1.000
_cell.length_b   1.000
_cell.length_c   1.000
_cell.angle_alpha   90.00
_cell.angle_beta   90.00
_cell.angle_gamma   90.00
#
_symmetry.space_group_name_H-M   'P 1'
#
loop_
_entity.id
_entity.type
_entity.pdbx_description
1 polymer ?
#
loop_
_entity_poly.entity_id
_entity_poly.type
_entity_poly.pdbx_seq_one_letter_code
_entity_poly.pdbx_strand_id
1 'polypeptide(L)'
;MSFRVPSLQSLLVFAVLGLWMPLGTAYALQEKEIDEKEGMEVFDEVDPYTKGDAELVKALGYVRLGHGPWHDRDDTKALQQNMGGIEMLFVETEHFRIASSLGTYEIPNDREERAKIKGEIKRLKEKLGRIKVPKNELDPWLRLHLYALRAEDVYAAFCADFGLTADDFGPLVPHMGYPQKIRLVLCQRKSEFGRYVRQYHDTDVEYSYRNISPRDSLAVAANLESLTEGWEQEDDVPFDSLLHNIVASCLTTTFMDSHNGSAYTSPRWFVYGMSHLQLRRIDPEWTYADGRQPGQGQDKDQWDWEPRVYKLVKNEFFASARDMFAWQDYPDLHQRDHMISWSKSEFLVSVLEGDRKAFLNAVCRQPSKYGSDIGDQDLVQRQVDALQQCFGLTPEEFDEAWSKWVLKNYRRK
;
A
#
# COMPACT_ATOMS: atom_id res chain seq x y z
N MET A 1 50.87 -28.71 15.58
CA MET A 1 50.00 -28.47 14.41
C MET A 1 50.01 -26.98 14.15
N SER A 2 50.58 -26.58 13.01
CA SER A 2 51.09 -25.24 12.72
C SER A 2 50.18 -24.52 11.72
N PHE A 3 49.82 -23.28 12.02
CA PHE A 3 49.14 -22.36 11.12
C PHE A 3 50.08 -21.94 9.98
N ARG A 4 49.61 -22.04 8.73
CA ARG A 4 50.29 -21.48 7.55
C ARG A 4 49.47 -20.35 6.94
N VAL A 5 50.08 -19.17 6.94
CA VAL A 5 49.72 -17.98 6.15
C VAL A 5 50.32 -18.16 4.74
N PRO A 6 49.65 -17.74 3.65
CA PRO A 6 50.30 -17.56 2.35
C PRO A 6 50.91 -16.16 2.22
N SER A 7 52.18 -16.15 1.80
CA SER A 7 53.03 -14.98 1.59
C SER A 7 52.80 -14.27 0.25
N LEU A 8 52.99 -12.96 0.25
CA LEU A 8 53.34 -12.16 -0.92
C LEU A 8 54.62 -12.71 -1.60
N GLN A 9 54.59 -12.88 -2.93
CA GLN A 9 55.58 -12.33 -3.88
C GLN A 9 55.42 -13.00 -5.26
N SER A 10 55.03 -12.20 -6.24
CA SER A 10 55.52 -12.31 -7.62
C SER A 10 55.68 -10.88 -8.14
N LEU A 11 56.93 -10.51 -8.34
CA LEU A 11 57.46 -9.19 -8.67
C LEU A 11 57.71 -9.09 -10.18
N LEU A 12 57.34 -7.92 -10.76
CA LEU A 12 57.95 -7.16 -11.87
C LEU A 12 58.24 -7.88 -13.22
N VAL A 13 58.10 -7.25 -14.40
CA VAL A 13 58.91 -6.16 -15.00
C VAL A 13 58.04 -5.54 -16.13
N PHE A 14 57.84 -4.22 -16.31
CA PHE A 14 58.75 -3.22 -16.88
C PHE A 14 58.19 -1.80 -16.68
N ALA A 15 59.09 -0.86 -16.38
CA ALA A 15 58.85 0.57 -16.29
C ALA A 15 58.77 1.24 -17.69
N VAL A 16 58.09 2.39 -17.79
CA VAL A 16 58.62 3.69 -18.29
C VAL A 16 57.48 4.69 -18.55
N LEU A 17 57.55 5.81 -17.81
CA LEU A 17 57.15 7.20 -18.11
C LEU A 17 55.88 7.49 -18.93
N GLY A 18 54.93 8.15 -18.28
CA GLY A 18 53.84 8.90 -18.92
C GLY A 18 53.07 9.73 -17.91
N LEU A 19 53.64 10.88 -17.52
CA LEU A 19 52.90 11.97 -16.86
C LEU A 19 51.78 12.42 -17.82
N TRP A 20 50.53 12.05 -17.52
CA TRP A 20 49.34 12.72 -18.03
C TRP A 20 48.52 13.13 -16.81
N MET A 21 48.65 14.41 -16.42
CA MET A 21 47.60 15.05 -15.63
C MET A 21 46.34 15.08 -16.52
N PRO A 22 45.21 14.51 -16.09
CA PRO A 22 43.95 15.00 -16.63
C PRO A 22 43.83 16.43 -16.15
N LEU A 23 43.94 17.38 -17.08
CA LEU A 23 43.40 18.73 -16.89
C LEU A 23 41.95 18.53 -16.43
N GLY A 24 41.73 18.72 -15.13
CA GLY A 24 40.42 18.83 -14.55
C GLY A 24 39.74 19.99 -15.24
N THR A 25 38.92 19.67 -16.24
CA THR A 25 37.76 20.49 -16.54
C THR A 25 36.88 20.34 -15.31
N ALA A 26 37.02 21.30 -14.39
CA ALA A 26 35.96 21.61 -13.46
C ALA A 26 34.74 21.93 -14.33
N TYR A 27 33.92 20.90 -14.60
CA TYR A 27 32.52 21.11 -14.88
C TYR A 27 31.98 21.74 -13.61
N ALA A 28 31.97 23.07 -13.58
CA ALA A 28 31.01 23.78 -12.78
C ALA A 28 29.65 23.26 -13.24
N LEU A 29 29.10 22.32 -12.47
CA LEU A 29 27.68 22.05 -12.48
C LEU A 29 27.05 23.36 -12.04
N GLN A 30 26.76 24.20 -13.02
CA GLN A 30 25.80 25.26 -12.88
C GLN A 30 24.47 24.52 -12.72
N GLU A 31 24.13 24.19 -11.47
CA GLU A 31 22.74 23.93 -11.09
C GLU A 31 21.97 25.15 -11.60
N LYS A 32 21.32 24.98 -12.75
CA LYS A 32 20.15 25.79 -13.05
C LYS A 32 19.23 25.50 -11.88
N GLU A 33 19.01 26.49 -11.01
CA GLU A 33 17.72 26.62 -10.34
C GLU A 33 16.69 26.61 -11.48
N ILE A 34 16.22 25.42 -11.85
CA ILE A 34 14.95 25.28 -12.51
C ILE A 34 13.98 25.88 -11.50
N ASP A 35 13.16 26.83 -11.92
CA ASP A 35 12.06 27.28 -11.08
C ASP A 35 11.13 26.07 -10.93
N GLU A 36 11.34 25.23 -9.91
CA GLU A 36 10.73 23.90 -9.76
C GLU A 36 9.21 23.95 -9.53
N LYS A 37 8.66 25.17 -9.43
CA LYS A 37 7.22 25.45 -9.47
C LYS A 37 6.66 25.53 -10.90
N GLU A 38 7.52 25.60 -11.92
CA GLU A 38 7.10 25.60 -13.32
C GLU A 38 6.39 24.27 -13.65
N GLY A 39 5.10 24.35 -13.95
CA GLY A 39 4.25 23.19 -14.25
C GLY A 39 3.51 22.58 -13.06
N MET A 40 3.63 23.10 -11.84
CA MET A 40 2.74 22.70 -10.74
C MET A 40 1.38 23.41 -10.84
N GLU A 41 0.32 22.64 -10.69
CA GLU A 41 -1.02 23.19 -10.51
C GLU A 41 -1.11 23.91 -9.17
N VAL A 42 -1.64 25.13 -9.18
CA VAL A 42 -1.92 25.90 -7.96
C VAL A 42 -3.31 25.52 -7.50
N PHE A 43 -3.46 25.17 -6.22
CA PHE A 43 -4.74 24.74 -5.70
C PHE A 43 -5.55 25.92 -5.16
N ASP A 44 -6.87 25.79 -5.18
CA ASP A 44 -7.71 26.74 -4.46
C ASP A 44 -7.44 26.59 -2.95
N GLU A 45 -7.09 27.68 -2.27
CA GLU A 45 -6.83 27.68 -0.82
C GLU A 45 -8.08 27.24 -0.02
N VAL A 46 -9.26 27.54 -0.54
CA VAL A 46 -10.55 27.20 0.05
C VAL A 46 -11.20 26.10 -0.76
N ASP A 47 -11.56 25.00 -0.09
CA ASP A 47 -12.36 23.91 -0.66
C ASP A 47 -13.62 24.45 -1.35
N PRO A 48 -13.75 24.31 -2.69
CA PRO A 48 -14.87 24.87 -3.45
C PRO A 48 -16.20 24.14 -3.18
N TYR A 49 -16.15 22.93 -2.62
CA TYR A 49 -17.30 22.05 -2.39
C TYR A 49 -17.95 22.28 -1.04
N THR A 50 -17.17 22.46 0.01
CA THR A 50 -17.69 22.79 1.34
C THR A 50 -17.69 24.29 1.61
N LYS A 51 -16.78 25.05 1.00
CA LYS A 51 -16.53 26.48 1.28
C LYS A 51 -16.30 26.76 2.76
N GLY A 52 -15.77 25.79 3.50
CA GLY A 52 -15.57 25.86 4.95
C GLY A 52 -16.85 25.74 5.78
N ASP A 53 -17.98 25.33 5.20
CA ASP A 53 -19.21 25.05 5.95
C ASP A 53 -19.00 23.86 6.90
N ALA A 54 -19.12 24.13 8.20
CA ALA A 54 -18.82 23.15 9.25
C ALA A 54 -19.73 21.91 9.21
N GLU A 55 -20.99 22.05 8.80
CA GLU A 55 -21.92 20.92 8.70
C GLU A 55 -21.58 20.04 7.49
N LEU A 56 -21.17 20.65 6.37
CA LEU A 56 -20.71 19.91 5.20
C LEU A 56 -19.38 19.18 5.47
N VAL A 57 -18.43 19.84 6.13
CA VAL A 57 -17.15 19.23 6.57
C VAL A 57 -17.41 18.03 7.48
N LYS A 58 -18.34 18.17 8.43
CA LYS A 58 -18.75 17.07 9.32
C LYS A 58 -19.46 15.95 8.55
N ALA A 59 -20.31 16.28 7.58
CA ALA A 59 -21.01 15.28 6.74
C ALA A 59 -20.05 14.44 5.88
N LEU A 60 -18.90 15.01 5.51
CA LEU A 60 -17.80 14.29 4.87
C LEU A 60 -17.05 13.35 5.81
N GLY A 61 -17.25 13.46 7.13
CA GLY A 61 -16.55 12.67 8.14
C GLY A 61 -15.21 13.27 8.54
N TYR A 62 -15.01 14.57 8.31
CA TYR A 62 -13.75 15.22 8.63
C TYR A 62 -13.72 15.72 10.07
N VAL A 63 -12.63 15.38 10.74
CA VAL A 63 -12.20 15.98 12.01
C VAL A 63 -11.58 17.35 11.74
N ARG A 64 -10.90 17.50 10.59
CA ARG A 64 -10.27 18.75 10.16
C ARG A 64 -10.22 18.84 8.64
N LEU A 65 -10.45 20.03 8.12
CA LEU A 65 -10.21 20.41 6.73
C LEU A 65 -9.07 21.45 6.71
N GLY A 66 -8.02 21.21 5.93
CA GLY A 66 -6.83 22.06 5.86
C GLY A 66 -5.77 21.77 6.92
N HIS A 67 -4.92 22.77 7.16
CA HIS A 67 -3.68 22.62 7.94
C HIS A 67 -3.88 22.10 9.38
N GLY A 68 -3.01 21.17 9.80
CA GLY A 68 -3.03 20.58 11.14
C GLY A 68 -1.72 19.88 11.51
N PRO A 69 -1.71 19.15 12.64
CA PRO A 69 -0.58 18.30 13.04
C PRO A 69 -0.29 17.23 11.99
N TRP A 70 0.98 16.89 11.79
CA TRP A 70 1.39 15.88 10.81
C TRP A 70 2.16 14.73 11.44
N HIS A 71 3.43 14.95 11.78
CA HIS A 71 4.37 13.93 12.27
C HIS A 71 5.22 14.48 13.40
N ASP A 72 5.27 13.78 14.54
CA ASP A 72 6.00 14.22 15.73
C ASP A 72 5.64 15.66 16.14
N ARG A 73 6.53 16.63 15.87
CA ARG A 73 6.34 18.06 16.16
C ARG A 73 6.00 18.88 14.93
N ASP A 74 6.06 18.27 13.75
CA ASP A 74 5.79 18.94 12.49
C ASP A 74 4.30 19.04 12.24
N ASP A 75 3.88 20.21 11.78
CA ASP A 75 2.57 20.45 11.21
C ASP A 75 2.63 20.38 9.68
N THR A 76 1.47 20.46 9.04
CA THR A 76 1.35 20.48 7.57
C THR A 76 2.10 21.63 6.88
N LYS A 77 2.40 22.75 7.56
CA LYS A 77 3.19 23.84 6.98
C LYS A 77 4.67 23.48 6.98
N ALA A 78 5.17 22.92 8.08
CA ALA A 78 6.51 22.35 8.16
C ALA A 78 6.68 21.24 7.10
N LEU A 79 5.67 20.41 6.90
CA LEU A 79 5.65 19.41 5.82
C LEU A 79 5.91 20.04 4.43
N GLN A 80 5.10 21.03 4.04
CA GLN A 80 5.28 21.68 2.74
C GLN A 80 6.66 22.34 2.61
N GLN A 81 7.13 23.02 3.67
CA GLN A 81 8.46 23.65 3.69
C GLN A 81 9.58 22.62 3.55
N ASN A 82 9.52 21.52 4.31
CA ASN A 82 10.51 20.45 4.27
C ASN A 82 10.53 19.73 2.91
N MET A 83 9.40 19.74 2.20
CA MET A 83 9.29 19.22 0.84
C MET A 83 9.72 20.25 -0.24
N GLY A 84 10.29 21.39 0.15
CA GLY A 84 10.74 22.43 -0.79
C GLY A 84 9.63 23.38 -1.24
N GLY A 85 8.65 23.63 -0.38
CA GLY A 85 7.55 24.56 -0.64
C GLY A 85 6.50 24.03 -1.62
N ILE A 86 6.35 22.70 -1.71
CA ILE A 86 5.34 22.05 -2.55
C ILE A 86 3.95 22.33 -1.98
N GLU A 87 3.03 22.74 -2.84
CA GLU A 87 1.63 22.92 -2.47
C GLU A 87 0.93 21.57 -2.31
N MET A 88 0.13 21.44 -1.25
CA MET A 88 -0.57 20.20 -0.91
C MET A 88 -1.88 20.55 -0.24
N LEU A 89 -2.90 19.75 -0.52
CA LEU A 89 -4.17 19.80 0.16
C LEU A 89 -4.18 18.83 1.33
N PHE A 90 -4.95 19.16 2.38
CA PHE A 90 -4.96 18.44 3.64
C PHE A 90 -6.37 18.17 4.16
N VAL A 91 -6.61 16.94 4.59
CA VAL A 91 -7.80 16.55 5.37
C VAL A 91 -7.42 15.59 6.50
N GLU A 92 -8.19 15.64 7.57
CA GLU A 92 -8.10 14.70 8.68
C GLU A 92 -9.47 14.05 8.89
N THR A 93 -9.52 12.72 8.81
CA THR A 93 -10.70 11.92 9.09
C THR A 93 -10.61 11.32 10.50
N GLU A 94 -11.49 10.39 10.86
CA GLU A 94 -11.37 9.67 12.14
C GLU A 94 -10.08 8.86 12.22
N HIS A 95 -9.69 8.18 11.14
CA HIS A 95 -8.55 7.26 11.15
C HIS A 95 -7.30 7.80 10.44
N PHE A 96 -7.42 8.84 9.62
CA PHE A 96 -6.36 9.30 8.73
C PHE A 96 -5.99 10.78 8.86
N ARG A 97 -4.72 11.08 8.60
CA ARG A 97 -4.21 12.39 8.17
C ARG A 97 -3.77 12.25 6.72
N ILE A 98 -4.38 13.00 5.80
CA ILE A 98 -4.17 12.84 4.37
C ILE A 98 -3.57 14.12 3.80
N ALA A 99 -2.48 13.98 3.05
CA ALA A 99 -1.84 15.03 2.27
C ALA A 99 -1.85 14.63 0.80
N SER A 100 -2.24 15.54 -0.09
CA SER A 100 -2.25 15.27 -1.52
C SER A 100 -1.73 16.45 -2.33
N SER A 101 -0.79 16.18 -3.24
CA SER A 101 -0.41 17.09 -4.33
C SER A 101 -0.94 16.61 -5.68
N LEU A 102 -1.89 15.66 -5.69
CA LEU A 102 -2.49 15.14 -6.91
C LEU A 102 -3.14 16.27 -7.72
N GLY A 103 -2.73 16.42 -8.98
CA GLY A 103 -3.30 17.40 -9.89
C GLY A 103 -4.65 16.95 -10.46
N THR A 104 -5.22 17.81 -11.31
CA THR A 104 -6.42 17.52 -12.09
C THR A 104 -6.21 16.23 -12.90
N TYR A 105 -7.17 15.31 -12.79
CA TYR A 105 -7.20 14.06 -13.53
C TYR A 105 -8.26 14.11 -14.62
N GLU A 106 -7.84 14.06 -15.88
CA GLU A 106 -8.75 13.87 -17.01
C GLU A 106 -9.25 12.43 -17.04
N ILE A 107 -10.58 12.25 -16.98
CA ILE A 107 -11.19 10.93 -16.92
C ILE A 107 -11.12 10.30 -18.33
N PRO A 108 -10.42 9.17 -18.51
CA PRO A 108 -10.26 8.53 -19.81
C PRO A 108 -11.60 8.06 -20.37
N ASN A 109 -11.65 7.68 -21.64
CA ASN A 109 -12.81 7.03 -22.24
C ASN A 109 -12.95 5.55 -21.87
N ASP A 110 -12.52 5.18 -20.66
CA ASP A 110 -12.78 3.87 -20.10
C ASP A 110 -14.18 3.81 -19.44
N ARG A 111 -14.91 2.72 -19.73
CA ARG A 111 -16.30 2.57 -19.28
C ARG A 111 -16.36 2.30 -17.78
N GLU A 112 -15.44 1.51 -17.26
CA GLU A 112 -15.46 1.04 -15.87
C GLU A 112 -15.04 2.16 -14.92
N GLU A 113 -13.99 2.89 -15.28
CA GLU A 113 -13.51 4.09 -14.61
C GLU A 113 -14.59 5.16 -14.51
N ARG A 114 -15.24 5.48 -15.63
CA ARG A 114 -16.35 6.43 -15.67
C ARG A 114 -17.51 5.98 -14.79
N ALA A 115 -17.82 4.68 -14.76
CA ALA A 115 -18.90 4.15 -13.94
C ALA A 115 -18.55 4.23 -12.45
N LYS A 116 -17.32 3.87 -12.07
CA LYS A 116 -16.80 3.91 -10.70
C LYS A 116 -16.76 5.35 -10.17
N ILE A 117 -16.09 6.26 -10.87
CA ILE A 117 -16.00 7.67 -10.51
C ILE A 117 -17.41 8.28 -10.38
N LYS A 118 -18.32 7.99 -11.31
CA LYS A 118 -19.71 8.47 -11.23
C LYS A 118 -20.43 7.96 -9.97
N GLY A 119 -20.18 6.71 -9.59
CA GLY A 119 -20.71 6.12 -8.36
C GLY A 119 -20.17 6.81 -7.10
N GLU A 120 -18.88 7.09 -7.05
CA GLU A 120 -18.24 7.79 -5.94
C GLU A 120 -18.68 9.25 -5.82
N ILE A 121 -18.74 9.98 -6.94
CA ILE A 121 -19.30 11.34 -7.00
C ILE A 121 -20.76 11.35 -6.52
N LYS A 122 -21.55 10.32 -6.84
CA LYS A 122 -22.93 10.21 -6.35
C LYS A 122 -22.96 10.08 -4.82
N ARG A 123 -22.13 9.22 -4.23
CA ARG A 123 -21.99 9.10 -2.76
C ARG A 123 -21.57 10.43 -2.12
N LEU A 124 -20.66 11.16 -2.76
CA LEU A 124 -20.23 12.47 -2.30
C LEU A 124 -21.38 13.50 -2.34
N LYS A 125 -22.17 13.51 -3.42
CA LYS A 125 -23.37 14.36 -3.55
C LYS A 125 -24.45 14.04 -2.52
N GLU A 126 -24.59 12.78 -2.10
CA GLU A 126 -25.52 12.42 -1.04
C GLU A 126 -25.14 13.07 0.30
N LYS A 127 -23.84 13.29 0.56
CA LYS A 127 -23.33 13.98 1.76
C LYS A 127 -23.37 15.50 1.62
N LEU A 128 -22.95 16.03 0.46
CA LEU A 128 -22.77 17.48 0.24
C LEU A 128 -24.00 18.17 -0.37
N GLY A 129 -25.02 17.41 -0.74
CA GLY A 129 -26.16 17.92 -1.51
C GLY A 129 -25.78 18.29 -2.95
N ARG A 130 -26.35 19.39 -3.44
CA ARG A 130 -26.21 19.78 -4.85
C ARG A 130 -24.89 20.51 -5.10
N ILE A 131 -23.82 19.76 -5.33
CA ILE A 131 -22.52 20.28 -5.80
C ILE A 131 -22.42 20.27 -7.33
N LYS A 132 -21.76 21.30 -7.89
CA LYS A 132 -21.38 21.37 -9.30
C LYS A 132 -20.03 20.69 -9.45
N VAL A 133 -20.02 19.52 -10.09
CA VAL A 133 -18.82 18.73 -10.34
C VAL A 133 -18.48 18.81 -11.83
N PRO A 134 -17.20 18.94 -12.21
CA PRO A 134 -16.79 18.83 -13.61
C PRO A 134 -17.24 17.52 -14.26
N LYS A 135 -17.41 17.52 -15.59
CA LYS A 135 -18.02 16.36 -16.29
C LYS A 135 -17.03 15.26 -16.64
N ASN A 136 -15.80 15.63 -16.97
CA ASN A 136 -14.79 14.74 -17.55
C ASN A 136 -13.44 14.83 -16.83
N GLU A 137 -13.41 15.45 -15.66
CA GLU A 137 -12.19 15.65 -14.89
C GLU A 137 -12.50 15.53 -13.40
N LEU A 138 -11.48 15.18 -12.62
CA LEU A 138 -11.45 15.31 -11.17
C LEU A 138 -10.42 16.37 -10.82
N ASP A 139 -10.87 17.53 -10.33
CA ASP A 139 -9.96 18.54 -9.79
C ASP A 139 -9.27 18.05 -8.48
N PRO A 140 -8.20 18.71 -8.04
CA PRO A 140 -7.43 18.30 -6.86
C PRO A 140 -8.26 18.13 -5.58
N TRP A 141 -9.21 19.04 -5.32
CA TRP A 141 -10.08 18.95 -4.14
C TRP A 141 -11.02 17.74 -4.22
N LEU A 142 -11.61 17.51 -5.40
CA LEU A 142 -12.46 16.35 -5.60
C LEU A 142 -11.67 15.05 -5.44
N ARG A 143 -10.46 14.97 -5.99
CA ARG A 143 -9.58 13.80 -5.80
C ARG A 143 -9.27 13.58 -4.31
N LEU A 144 -8.92 14.62 -3.57
CA LEU A 144 -8.69 14.52 -2.12
C LEU A 144 -9.92 13.98 -1.38
N HIS A 145 -11.10 14.49 -1.67
CA HIS A 145 -12.34 14.01 -1.05
C HIS A 145 -12.62 12.54 -1.36
N LEU A 146 -12.42 12.13 -2.62
CA LEU A 146 -12.58 10.75 -3.03
C LEU A 146 -11.57 9.84 -2.33
N TYR A 147 -10.29 10.20 -2.26
CA TYR A 147 -9.28 9.39 -1.55
C TYR A 147 -9.51 9.32 -0.05
N ALA A 148 -10.06 10.37 0.57
CA ALA A 148 -10.47 10.31 1.97
C ALA A 148 -11.59 9.29 2.20
N LEU A 149 -12.62 9.29 1.33
CA LEU A 149 -13.69 8.29 1.38
C LEU A 149 -13.17 6.88 1.12
N ARG A 150 -12.31 6.71 0.11
CA ARG A 150 -11.70 5.43 -0.26
C ARG A 150 -10.85 4.86 0.88
N ALA A 151 -10.05 5.69 1.55
CA ALA A 151 -9.24 5.26 2.69
C ALA A 151 -10.10 4.77 3.87
N GLU A 152 -11.17 5.49 4.20
CA GLU A 152 -12.14 5.09 5.23
C GLU A 152 -12.92 3.82 4.82
N ASP A 153 -13.27 3.67 3.54
CA ASP A 153 -13.92 2.44 3.04
C ASP A 153 -12.98 1.22 3.17
N VAL A 154 -11.68 1.39 2.90
CA VAL A 154 -10.67 0.32 3.07
C VAL A 154 -10.49 -0.03 4.55
N TYR A 155 -10.45 0.97 5.44
CA TYR A 155 -10.42 0.75 6.89
C TYR A 155 -11.66 -0.01 7.37
N ALA A 156 -12.85 0.43 6.96
CA ALA A 156 -14.11 -0.19 7.35
C ALA A 156 -14.22 -1.63 6.82
N ALA A 157 -13.80 -1.89 5.58
CA ALA A 157 -13.79 -3.23 5.01
C ALA A 157 -12.86 -4.18 5.79
N PHE A 158 -11.66 -3.71 6.13
CA PHE A 158 -10.72 -4.48 6.97
C PHE A 158 -11.32 -4.80 8.34
N CYS A 159 -11.91 -3.82 9.00
CA CYS A 159 -12.57 -4.04 10.29
C CYS A 159 -13.73 -5.04 10.17
N ALA A 160 -14.53 -4.96 9.10
CA ALA A 160 -15.64 -5.89 8.86
C ALA A 160 -15.18 -7.33 8.63
N ASP A 161 -14.08 -7.55 7.88
CA ASP A 161 -13.53 -8.89 7.62
C ASP A 161 -13.19 -9.64 8.92
N PHE A 162 -12.69 -8.92 9.93
CA PHE A 162 -12.27 -9.47 11.21
C PHE A 162 -13.25 -9.22 12.36
N GLY A 163 -14.38 -8.55 12.10
CA GLY A 163 -15.33 -8.16 13.15
C GLY A 163 -14.75 -7.20 14.19
N LEU A 164 -13.77 -6.38 13.80
CA LEU A 164 -13.12 -5.39 14.66
C LEU A 164 -14.05 -4.19 14.89
N THR A 165 -13.93 -3.62 16.08
CA THR A 165 -14.65 -2.46 16.58
C THR A 165 -13.67 -1.53 17.27
N ALA A 166 -14.07 -0.28 17.53
CA ALA A 166 -13.23 0.67 18.25
C ALA A 166 -12.79 0.14 19.64
N ASP A 167 -13.64 -0.65 20.31
CA ASP A 167 -13.36 -1.23 21.64
C ASP A 167 -12.26 -2.29 21.62
N ASP A 168 -11.96 -2.87 20.45
CA ASP A 168 -10.84 -3.80 20.30
C ASP A 168 -9.47 -3.09 20.37
N PHE A 169 -9.46 -1.76 20.26
CA PHE A 169 -8.26 -0.93 20.37
C PHE A 169 -8.25 -0.17 21.71
N GLY A 170 -7.14 -0.24 22.44
CA GLY A 170 -6.99 0.45 23.71
C GLY A 170 -6.96 1.98 23.54
N PRO A 171 -7.35 2.77 24.56
CA PRO A 171 -7.42 4.23 24.46
C PRO A 171 -6.08 4.92 24.22
N LEU A 172 -4.96 4.23 24.50
CA LEU A 172 -3.61 4.72 24.24
C LEU A 172 -3.14 4.45 22.81
N VAL A 173 -3.80 3.52 22.11
CA VAL A 173 -3.41 3.02 20.80
C VAL A 173 -4.63 2.80 19.88
N PRO A 174 -5.53 3.80 19.74
CA PRO A 174 -6.82 3.62 19.09
C PRO A 174 -6.72 3.38 17.57
N HIS A 175 -5.57 3.66 16.96
CA HIS A 175 -5.38 3.58 15.52
C HIS A 175 -4.60 2.33 15.13
N MET A 176 -5.27 1.17 15.11
CA MET A 176 -4.67 -0.13 14.75
C MET A 176 -3.46 -0.50 15.62
N GLY A 177 -3.50 -0.17 16.92
CA GLY A 177 -2.37 -0.43 17.81
C GLY A 177 -1.35 0.72 17.89
N TYR A 178 -1.66 1.89 17.33
CA TYR A 178 -0.82 3.09 17.38
C TYR A 178 -1.54 4.30 17.99
N PRO A 179 -0.80 5.21 18.65
CA PRO A 179 -1.38 6.39 19.30
C PRO A 179 -1.85 7.46 18.31
N GLN A 180 -1.31 7.49 17.09
CA GLN A 180 -1.60 8.51 16.09
C GLN A 180 -2.28 7.94 14.85
N LYS A 181 -3.10 8.77 14.20
CA LYS A 181 -3.81 8.46 12.95
C LYS A 181 -2.85 8.04 11.84
N ILE A 182 -3.30 7.18 10.94
CA ILE A 182 -2.52 6.74 9.79
C ILE A 182 -2.28 7.94 8.86
N ARG A 183 -1.03 8.14 8.44
CA ARG A 183 -0.69 9.16 7.45
C ARG A 183 -0.79 8.57 6.05
N LEU A 184 -1.52 9.25 5.17
CA LEU A 184 -1.60 8.93 3.74
C LEU A 184 -1.09 10.11 2.93
N VAL A 185 -0.05 9.87 2.13
CA VAL A 185 0.57 10.88 1.26
C VAL A 185 0.44 10.47 -0.19
N LEU A 186 -0.22 11.32 -0.98
CA LEU A 186 -0.43 11.08 -2.41
C LEU A 186 0.26 12.18 -3.20
N CYS A 187 1.36 11.82 -3.85
CA CYS A 187 2.13 12.76 -4.66
C CYS A 187 1.77 12.66 -6.13
N GLN A 188 1.72 13.80 -6.83
CA GLN A 188 1.62 13.79 -8.28
C GLN A 188 2.93 13.28 -8.90
N ARG A 189 4.06 13.81 -8.41
CA ARG A 189 5.39 13.57 -9.00
C ARG A 189 6.30 12.72 -8.10
N LYS A 190 7.24 12.02 -8.72
CA LYS A 190 8.32 11.27 -8.07
C LYS A 190 9.20 12.16 -7.20
N SER A 191 9.48 13.37 -7.66
CA SER A 191 10.35 14.32 -6.94
C SER A 191 9.76 14.72 -5.58
N GLU A 192 8.44 14.92 -5.52
CA GLU A 192 7.69 15.25 -4.31
C GLU A 192 7.72 14.08 -3.34
N PHE A 193 7.42 12.88 -3.85
CA PHE A 193 7.48 11.64 -3.09
C PHE A 193 8.88 11.35 -2.54
N GLY A 194 9.90 11.45 -3.38
CA GLY A 194 11.31 11.25 -3.02
C GLY A 194 11.79 12.22 -1.94
N ARG A 195 11.29 13.46 -1.91
CA ARG A 195 11.55 14.40 -0.81
C ARG A 195 10.86 13.96 0.48
N TYR A 196 9.58 13.56 0.40
CA TYR A 196 8.84 13.07 1.56
C TYR A 196 9.52 11.87 2.22
N VAL A 197 9.84 10.82 1.44
CA VAL A 197 10.41 9.59 2.00
C VAL A 197 11.84 9.79 2.52
N ARG A 198 12.67 10.61 1.87
CA ARG A 198 14.00 10.96 2.40
C ARG A 198 13.90 11.75 3.70
N GLN A 199 13.03 12.76 3.74
CA GLN A 199 12.90 13.64 4.90
C GLN A 199 12.35 12.92 6.15
N TYR A 200 11.30 12.12 5.98
CA TYR A 200 10.56 11.54 7.12
C TYR A 200 10.95 10.10 7.43
N HIS A 201 11.63 9.42 6.50
CA HIS A 201 11.88 8.00 6.59
C HIS A 201 13.32 7.58 6.24
N ASP A 202 14.20 8.53 5.94
CA ASP A 202 15.62 8.29 5.64
C ASP A 202 15.83 7.16 4.62
N THR A 203 15.01 7.18 3.57
CA THR A 203 15.00 6.15 2.53
C THR A 203 14.87 6.78 1.15
N ASP A 204 15.26 6.03 0.13
CA ASP A 204 15.17 6.42 -1.27
C ASP A 204 14.51 5.27 -2.04
N VAL A 205 13.23 5.42 -2.32
CA VAL A 205 12.41 4.48 -3.08
C VAL A 205 11.60 5.25 -4.11
N GLU A 206 11.16 4.57 -5.16
CA GLU A 206 10.61 5.23 -6.33
C GLU A 206 9.08 5.14 -6.45
N TYR A 207 8.46 4.04 -6.02
CA TYR A 207 7.06 3.73 -6.37
C TYR A 207 6.06 4.09 -5.26
N SER A 208 6.15 3.36 -4.16
CA SER A 208 5.34 3.56 -2.97
C SER A 208 6.16 3.18 -1.75
N TYR A 209 5.73 3.67 -0.60
CA TYR A 209 6.42 3.42 0.65
C TYR A 209 5.43 3.23 1.79
N ARG A 210 5.76 2.32 2.69
CA ARG A 210 5.00 2.06 3.91
C ARG A 210 5.96 2.05 5.07
N ASN A 211 5.61 2.78 6.13
CA ASN A 211 6.39 2.81 7.34
C ASN A 211 5.52 2.65 8.58
N ILE A 212 6.10 2.02 9.58
CA ILE A 212 5.56 1.91 10.92
C ILE A 212 6.56 2.59 11.84
N SER A 213 6.17 3.73 12.42
CA SER A 213 6.93 4.35 13.51
C SER A 213 6.35 3.93 14.85
N PRO A 214 7.06 3.13 15.67
CA PRO A 214 6.57 2.66 16.98
C PRO A 214 6.17 3.78 17.95
N ARG A 215 6.65 5.00 17.73
CA ARG A 215 6.41 6.15 18.62
C ARG A 215 5.33 7.11 18.13
N ASP A 216 4.90 6.97 16.88
CA ASP A 216 4.03 7.93 16.22
C ASP A 216 2.89 7.20 15.51
N SER A 217 3.01 7.01 14.21
CA SER A 217 1.94 6.51 13.37
C SER A 217 2.42 5.55 12.30
N LEU A 218 1.43 4.96 11.66
CA LEU A 218 1.53 4.29 10.38
C LEU A 218 1.59 5.33 9.26
N ALA A 219 2.37 5.08 8.22
CA ALA A 219 2.47 5.96 7.05
C ALA A 219 2.41 5.13 5.76
N VAL A 220 1.60 5.61 4.81
CA VAL A 220 1.56 5.14 3.43
C VAL A 220 1.80 6.34 2.53
N ALA A 221 2.73 6.19 1.59
CA ALA A 221 3.01 7.19 0.58
C ALA A 221 3.03 6.54 -0.82
N ALA A 222 2.47 7.19 -1.81
CA ALA A 222 2.47 6.74 -3.20
C ALA A 222 2.58 7.94 -4.13
N ASN A 223 3.02 7.71 -5.37
CA ASN A 223 3.03 8.75 -6.39
C ASN A 223 2.47 8.28 -7.74
N LEU A 224 1.86 9.22 -8.46
CA LEU A 224 1.17 8.95 -9.72
C LEU A 224 2.15 8.84 -10.91
N GLU A 225 3.19 9.67 -10.95
CA GLU A 225 4.18 9.68 -12.05
C GLU A 225 4.86 8.32 -12.24
N SER A 226 5.36 7.69 -11.16
CA SER A 226 5.91 6.32 -11.21
C SER A 226 4.92 5.29 -11.74
N LEU A 227 3.64 5.49 -11.45
CA LEU A 227 2.59 4.59 -11.92
C LEU A 227 2.35 4.75 -13.42
N THR A 228 2.47 5.97 -13.96
CA THR A 228 2.17 6.26 -15.37
C THR A 228 3.28 5.85 -16.34
N GLU A 229 4.55 5.83 -15.93
CA GLU A 229 5.70 5.53 -16.81
C GLU A 229 5.63 4.13 -17.46
N GLY A 230 5.01 3.16 -16.79
CA GLY A 230 4.83 1.82 -17.35
C GLY A 230 3.81 1.75 -18.50
N TRP A 231 3.10 2.85 -18.78
CA TRP A 231 1.87 2.87 -19.57
C TRP A 231 1.88 3.94 -20.67
N GLU A 232 3.04 4.55 -20.97
CA GLU A 232 3.17 5.65 -21.94
C GLU A 232 2.67 5.32 -23.37
N GLN A 233 2.53 4.03 -23.69
CA GLN A 233 2.08 3.56 -25.01
C GLN A 233 0.61 3.16 -25.06
N GLU A 234 -0.13 3.34 -23.97
CA GLU A 234 -1.54 2.96 -23.87
C GLU A 234 -2.43 4.19 -23.67
N ASP A 235 -3.46 4.26 -24.51
CA ASP A 235 -4.50 5.27 -24.38
C ASP A 235 -5.54 4.83 -23.35
N ASP A 236 -6.24 5.81 -22.77
CA ASP A 236 -7.41 5.60 -21.90
C ASP A 236 -7.15 4.77 -20.62
N VAL A 237 -5.91 4.75 -20.11
CA VAL A 237 -5.57 4.00 -18.88
C VAL A 237 -6.24 4.63 -17.64
N PRO A 238 -6.96 3.86 -16.81
CA PRO A 238 -7.73 4.39 -15.67
C PRO A 238 -6.87 4.64 -14.43
N PHE A 239 -5.86 5.51 -14.57
CA PHE A 239 -4.83 5.73 -13.54
C PHE A 239 -5.37 6.11 -12.14
N ASP A 240 -6.54 6.73 -12.03
CA ASP A 240 -7.11 7.02 -10.71
C ASP A 240 -7.61 5.73 -10.02
N SER A 241 -8.17 4.77 -10.77
CA SER A 241 -8.43 3.42 -10.27
C SER A 241 -7.18 2.62 -9.96
N LEU A 242 -6.14 2.68 -10.81
CA LEU A 242 -4.89 1.97 -10.53
C LEU A 242 -4.26 2.51 -9.23
N LEU A 243 -4.21 3.83 -9.05
CA LEU A 243 -3.70 4.44 -7.82
C LEU A 243 -4.57 4.06 -6.62
N HIS A 244 -5.90 4.02 -6.75
CA HIS A 244 -6.79 3.56 -5.69
C HIS A 244 -6.46 2.11 -5.27
N ASN A 245 -6.25 1.20 -6.22
CA ASN A 245 -5.87 -0.19 -5.91
C ASN A 245 -4.53 -0.27 -5.18
N ILE A 246 -3.53 0.51 -5.60
CA ILE A 246 -2.23 0.59 -4.91
C ILE A 246 -2.42 1.10 -3.47
N VAL A 247 -3.15 2.19 -3.28
CA VAL A 247 -3.42 2.76 -1.97
C VAL A 247 -4.14 1.76 -1.07
N ALA A 248 -5.18 1.08 -1.58
CA ALA A 248 -5.92 0.09 -0.82
C ALA A 248 -5.06 -1.12 -0.42
N SER A 249 -4.24 -1.60 -1.34
CA SER A 249 -3.24 -2.65 -1.11
C SER A 249 -2.26 -2.22 0.00
N CYS A 250 -1.65 -1.04 -0.14
CA CYS A 250 -0.70 -0.53 0.84
C CYS A 250 -1.33 -0.29 2.22
N LEU A 251 -2.55 0.25 2.28
CA LEU A 251 -3.29 0.44 3.53
C LEU A 251 -3.59 -0.89 4.21
N THR A 252 -4.13 -1.87 3.47
CA THR A 252 -4.44 -3.21 4.01
C THR A 252 -3.21 -3.90 4.57
N THR A 253 -2.10 -3.86 3.81
CA THR A 253 -0.81 -4.40 4.23
C THR A 253 -0.32 -3.69 5.50
N THR A 254 -0.49 -2.37 5.58
CA THR A 254 -0.15 -1.58 6.76
C THR A 254 -1.01 -1.94 7.97
N PHE A 255 -2.31 -2.14 7.80
CA PHE A 255 -3.20 -2.57 8.90
C PHE A 255 -2.76 -3.92 9.44
N MET A 256 -2.50 -4.89 8.56
CA MET A 256 -1.98 -6.20 8.92
C MET A 256 -0.63 -6.13 9.66
N ASP A 257 0.34 -5.37 9.16
CA ASP A 257 1.67 -5.23 9.77
C ASP A 257 1.63 -4.44 11.09
N SER A 258 0.59 -3.61 11.27
CA SER A 258 0.40 -2.76 12.45
C SER A 258 -0.43 -3.39 13.54
N HIS A 259 -1.32 -4.33 13.22
CA HIS A 259 -2.35 -4.81 14.14
C HIS A 259 -1.75 -5.28 15.46
N ASN A 260 -2.28 -4.76 16.57
CA ASN A 260 -1.75 -4.98 17.91
C ASN A 260 -0.25 -4.70 18.05
N GLY A 261 0.32 -3.77 17.27
CA GLY A 261 1.73 -3.42 17.26
C GLY A 261 2.66 -4.53 16.75
N SER A 262 2.21 -5.42 15.87
CA SER A 262 3.03 -6.51 15.31
C SER A 262 4.33 -6.05 14.64
N ALA A 263 4.41 -4.80 14.18
CA ALA A 263 5.62 -4.18 13.65
C ALA A 263 6.35 -5.08 12.62
N TYR A 264 5.62 -5.49 11.58
CA TYR A 264 6.09 -6.33 10.47
C TYR A 264 6.30 -7.83 10.74
N THR A 265 5.91 -8.36 11.89
CA THR A 265 5.95 -9.82 12.16
C THR A 265 4.69 -10.57 11.72
N SER A 266 3.86 -9.97 10.88
CA SER A 266 2.62 -10.59 10.39
C SER A 266 2.92 -11.61 9.28
N PRO A 267 2.21 -12.75 9.20
CA PRO A 267 2.52 -13.79 8.23
C PRO A 267 2.43 -13.29 6.78
N ARG A 268 3.49 -13.49 5.99
CA ARG A 268 3.58 -12.90 4.65
C ARG A 268 2.48 -13.36 3.70
N TRP A 269 2.18 -14.66 3.68
CA TRP A 269 1.10 -15.18 2.83
C TRP A 269 -0.23 -14.46 3.12
N PHE A 270 -0.51 -14.19 4.39
CA PHE A 270 -1.76 -13.58 4.81
C PHE A 270 -1.77 -12.07 4.55
N VAL A 271 -0.66 -11.39 4.82
CA VAL A 271 -0.46 -9.98 4.49
C VAL A 271 -0.70 -9.73 2.99
N TYR A 272 -0.03 -10.48 2.10
CA TYR A 272 -0.22 -10.34 0.65
C TYR A 272 -1.59 -10.82 0.19
N GLY A 273 -2.10 -11.92 0.74
CA GLY A 273 -3.41 -12.45 0.40
C GLY A 273 -4.54 -11.48 0.72
N MET A 274 -4.50 -10.83 1.88
CA MET A 274 -5.45 -9.76 2.26
C MET A 274 -5.29 -8.51 1.38
N SER A 275 -4.05 -8.13 1.05
CA SER A 275 -3.78 -7.03 0.13
C SER A 275 -4.43 -7.25 -1.23
N HIS A 276 -4.25 -8.45 -1.79
CA HIS A 276 -4.86 -8.87 -3.05
C HIS A 276 -6.38 -8.98 -2.96
N LEU A 277 -6.91 -9.46 -1.83
CA LEU A 277 -8.36 -9.50 -1.62
C LEU A 277 -8.96 -8.10 -1.69
N GLN A 278 -8.35 -7.12 -1.01
CA GLN A 278 -8.90 -5.78 -0.95
C GLN A 278 -8.83 -5.05 -2.30
N LEU A 279 -7.70 -5.12 -3.01
CA LEU A 279 -7.61 -4.49 -4.33
C LEU A 279 -8.57 -5.15 -5.33
N ARG A 280 -8.77 -6.47 -5.27
CA ARG A 280 -9.68 -7.17 -6.18
C ARG A 280 -11.15 -6.88 -5.92
N ARG A 281 -11.52 -6.47 -4.70
CA ARG A 281 -12.86 -5.97 -4.37
C ARG A 281 -13.13 -4.59 -4.98
N ILE A 282 -12.09 -3.80 -5.21
CA ILE A 282 -12.19 -2.47 -5.83
C ILE A 282 -12.23 -2.62 -7.34
N ASP A 283 -11.22 -3.29 -7.89
CA ASP A 283 -11.11 -3.58 -9.32
C ASP A 283 -10.16 -4.78 -9.50
N PRO A 284 -10.67 -5.95 -9.92
CA PRO A 284 -9.85 -7.13 -10.09
C PRO A 284 -8.85 -7.02 -11.25
N GLU A 285 -9.07 -6.13 -12.23
CA GLU A 285 -8.21 -5.99 -13.41
C GLU A 285 -6.82 -5.45 -13.06
N TRP A 286 -6.70 -4.68 -11.98
CA TRP A 286 -5.45 -4.02 -11.59
C TRP A 286 -4.81 -4.68 -10.38
N THR A 287 -4.07 -5.77 -10.59
CA THR A 287 -3.32 -6.46 -9.53
C THR A 287 -1.93 -5.87 -9.32
N TYR A 288 -1.61 -5.53 -8.06
CA TYR A 288 -0.32 -4.91 -7.65
C TYR A 288 0.93 -5.76 -7.97
N ALA A 289 0.76 -7.07 -8.17
CA ALA A 289 1.88 -7.99 -8.45
C ALA A 289 2.51 -7.78 -9.85
N ASP A 290 1.85 -7.03 -10.73
CA ASP A 290 2.35 -6.78 -12.08
C ASP A 290 3.08 -5.45 -12.13
N GLY A 291 4.23 -5.41 -11.44
CA GLY A 291 5.29 -4.45 -11.72
C GLY A 291 5.66 -4.55 -13.19
N ARG A 292 4.89 -3.85 -14.03
CA ARG A 292 5.00 -3.86 -15.47
C ARG A 292 6.37 -3.29 -15.80
N GLN A 293 7.25 -4.13 -16.34
CA GLN A 293 8.50 -3.62 -16.86
C GLN A 293 8.18 -2.69 -18.04
N PRO A 294 8.84 -1.54 -18.17
CA PRO A 294 8.66 -0.66 -19.31
C PRO A 294 8.75 -1.44 -20.63
N GLY A 295 7.71 -1.33 -21.47
CA GLY A 295 7.65 -1.99 -22.78
C GLY A 295 7.05 -3.40 -22.81
N GLN A 296 6.61 -3.98 -21.70
CA GLN A 296 5.73 -5.17 -21.75
C GLN A 296 4.29 -4.73 -22.00
N GLY A 297 3.53 -5.42 -22.86
CA GLY A 297 2.09 -5.19 -23.06
C GLY A 297 1.27 -5.75 -21.90
N GLN A 298 0.07 -5.22 -21.63
CA GLN A 298 -0.86 -5.82 -20.66
C GLN A 298 -1.27 -7.23 -21.13
N ASP A 299 -1.01 -8.26 -20.32
CA ASP A 299 -1.67 -9.55 -20.52
C ASP A 299 -3.13 -9.41 -20.08
N LYS A 300 -4.03 -9.36 -21.07
CA LYS A 300 -5.46 -9.07 -20.87
C LYS A 300 -6.17 -10.07 -19.96
N ASP A 301 -5.60 -11.26 -19.78
CA ASP A 301 -6.19 -12.32 -18.96
C ASP A 301 -5.46 -12.48 -17.62
N GLN A 302 -4.50 -11.58 -17.30
CA GLN A 302 -3.64 -11.70 -16.11
C GLN A 302 -4.41 -11.57 -14.81
N TRP A 303 -5.47 -10.78 -14.82
CA TRP A 303 -6.34 -10.52 -13.68
C TRP A 303 -7.34 -11.64 -13.39
N ASP A 304 -7.57 -12.55 -14.34
CA ASP A 304 -8.55 -13.62 -14.23
C ASP A 304 -7.98 -14.79 -13.41
N TRP A 305 -7.87 -14.56 -12.09
CA TRP A 305 -7.19 -15.45 -11.17
C TRP A 305 -8.02 -16.69 -10.82
N GLU A 306 -9.35 -16.61 -10.77
CA GLU A 306 -10.20 -17.75 -10.39
C GLU A 306 -9.97 -18.99 -11.27
N PRO A 307 -9.99 -18.92 -12.61
CA PRO A 307 -9.75 -20.09 -13.45
C PRO A 307 -8.30 -20.58 -13.37
N ARG A 308 -7.35 -19.69 -13.12
CA ARG A 308 -5.93 -20.03 -12.91
C ARG A 308 -5.77 -20.82 -11.61
N VAL A 309 -6.32 -20.33 -10.50
CA VAL A 309 -6.33 -21.03 -9.19
C VAL A 309 -7.06 -22.37 -9.29
N TYR A 310 -8.20 -22.44 -9.98
CA TYR A 310 -8.91 -23.70 -10.22
C TYR A 310 -7.99 -24.75 -10.89
N LYS A 311 -7.24 -24.35 -11.92
CA LYS A 311 -6.29 -25.25 -12.61
C LYS A 311 -5.14 -25.67 -11.70
N LEU A 312 -4.61 -24.76 -10.86
CA LEU A 312 -3.57 -25.09 -9.89
C LEU A 312 -4.06 -26.14 -8.88
N VAL A 313 -5.25 -25.94 -8.30
CA VAL A 313 -5.85 -26.89 -7.34
C VAL A 313 -6.17 -28.22 -7.99
N LYS A 314 -6.80 -28.22 -9.19
CA LYS A 314 -7.16 -29.46 -9.90
C LYS A 314 -5.94 -30.33 -10.21
N ASN A 315 -4.78 -29.72 -10.45
CA ASN A 315 -3.53 -30.42 -10.76
C ASN A 315 -2.65 -30.61 -9.51
N GLU A 316 -3.16 -30.33 -8.30
CA GLU A 316 -2.42 -30.44 -7.04
C GLU A 316 -1.09 -29.65 -7.05
N PHE A 317 -1.09 -28.51 -7.73
CA PHE A 317 0.09 -27.68 -7.97
C PHE A 317 -0.02 -26.34 -7.24
N PHE A 318 0.05 -26.40 -5.91
CA PHE A 318 0.02 -25.23 -5.04
C PHE A 318 0.85 -25.51 -3.78
N ALA A 319 1.34 -24.46 -3.12
CA ALA A 319 2.02 -24.58 -1.83
C ALA A 319 1.03 -24.98 -0.72
N SER A 320 1.41 -25.94 0.11
CA SER A 320 0.59 -26.31 1.27
C SER A 320 0.49 -25.16 2.26
N ALA A 321 -0.53 -25.15 3.12
CA ALA A 321 -0.64 -24.14 4.18
C ALA A 321 0.62 -24.09 5.06
N ARG A 322 1.23 -25.23 5.37
CA ARG A 322 2.49 -25.27 6.13
C ARG A 322 3.64 -24.60 5.40
N ASP A 323 3.79 -24.87 4.11
CA ASP A 323 4.84 -24.22 3.31
C ASP A 323 4.63 -22.70 3.28
N MET A 324 3.37 -22.27 3.10
CA MET A 324 2.99 -20.86 3.10
C MET A 324 3.25 -20.17 4.44
N PHE A 325 3.04 -20.86 5.55
CA PHE A 325 3.27 -20.32 6.90
C PHE A 325 4.75 -20.02 7.15
N ALA A 326 5.65 -20.67 6.41
CA ALA A 326 7.10 -20.47 6.53
C ALA A 326 7.64 -19.30 5.69
N TRP A 327 6.85 -18.72 4.79
CA TRP A 327 7.30 -17.61 3.93
C TRP A 327 7.61 -16.35 4.74
N GLN A 328 8.84 -15.84 4.61
CA GLN A 328 9.33 -14.68 5.37
C GLN A 328 9.47 -13.41 4.51
N ASP A 329 9.79 -13.54 3.23
CA ASP A 329 10.08 -12.39 2.36
C ASP A 329 9.37 -12.45 0.99
N TYR A 330 9.24 -11.28 0.36
CA TYR A 330 8.62 -11.11 -0.96
C TYR A 330 9.31 -11.87 -2.10
N PRO A 331 10.66 -11.88 -2.21
CA PRO A 331 11.34 -12.54 -3.34
C PRO A 331 11.14 -14.06 -3.39
N ASP A 332 10.66 -14.65 -2.28
CA ASP A 332 10.36 -16.08 -2.19
C ASP A 332 9.03 -16.44 -2.87
N LEU A 333 8.22 -15.44 -3.24
CA LEU A 333 6.89 -15.64 -3.80
C LEU A 333 6.89 -15.49 -5.32
N HIS A 334 6.39 -16.50 -6.02
CA HIS A 334 6.08 -16.40 -7.44
C HIS A 334 4.66 -15.88 -7.65
N GLN A 335 4.31 -15.50 -8.89
CA GLN A 335 2.96 -15.03 -9.23
C GLN A 335 1.85 -16.00 -8.80
N ARG A 336 2.08 -17.32 -8.92
CA ARG A 336 1.11 -18.31 -8.44
C ARG A 336 0.89 -18.23 -6.94
N ASP A 337 1.93 -17.93 -6.17
CA ASP A 337 1.89 -17.93 -4.71
C ASP A 337 1.06 -16.74 -4.21
N HIS A 338 1.07 -15.62 -4.93
CA HIS A 338 0.13 -14.53 -4.73
C HIS A 338 -1.33 -14.93 -5.00
N MET A 339 -1.60 -15.64 -6.11
CA MET A 339 -2.96 -16.13 -6.42
C MET A 339 -3.48 -17.11 -5.36
N ILE A 340 -2.64 -18.04 -4.90
CA ILE A 340 -3.00 -19.01 -3.86
C ILE A 340 -3.21 -18.29 -2.52
N SER A 341 -2.31 -17.36 -2.16
CA SER A 341 -2.44 -16.54 -0.93
C SER A 341 -3.75 -15.76 -0.90
N TRP A 342 -4.10 -15.12 -2.01
CA TRP A 342 -5.37 -14.42 -2.16
C TRP A 342 -6.56 -15.36 -1.94
N SER A 343 -6.60 -16.47 -2.69
CA SER A 343 -7.74 -17.39 -2.64
C SER A 343 -7.92 -18.04 -1.26
N LYS A 344 -6.82 -18.41 -0.58
CA LYS A 344 -6.86 -18.94 0.79
C LYS A 344 -7.29 -17.87 1.80
N SER A 345 -6.85 -16.63 1.63
CA SER A 345 -7.27 -15.51 2.48
C SER A 345 -8.76 -15.22 2.31
N GLU A 346 -9.25 -15.16 1.07
CA GLU A 346 -10.68 -15.00 0.75
C GLU A 346 -11.51 -16.11 1.42
N PHE A 347 -11.09 -17.36 1.28
CA PHE A 347 -11.77 -18.49 1.91
C PHE A 347 -11.79 -18.36 3.44
N LEU A 348 -10.66 -18.02 4.07
CA LEU A 348 -10.56 -17.83 5.51
C LEU A 348 -11.48 -16.71 6.01
N VAL A 349 -11.48 -15.55 5.36
CA VAL A 349 -12.24 -14.39 5.86
C VAL A 349 -13.71 -14.39 5.45
N SER A 350 -14.05 -14.94 4.28
CA SER A 350 -15.38 -14.82 3.68
C SER A 350 -16.22 -16.10 3.77
N VAL A 351 -15.60 -17.26 4.01
CA VAL A 351 -16.28 -18.56 3.88
C VAL A 351 -16.18 -19.41 5.14
N LEU A 352 -15.00 -19.46 5.76
CA LEU A 352 -14.83 -20.27 6.97
C LEU A 352 -15.64 -19.70 8.14
N GLU A 353 -16.33 -20.61 8.82
CA GLU A 353 -16.94 -20.35 10.13
C GLU A 353 -15.86 -20.49 11.21
N GLY A 354 -15.78 -19.52 12.11
CA GLY A 354 -14.80 -19.49 13.20
C GLY A 354 -14.54 -18.09 13.71
N ASP A 355 -13.58 -17.97 14.63
CA ASP A 355 -13.22 -16.69 15.25
C ASP A 355 -12.07 -16.01 14.49
N ARG A 356 -12.43 -15.24 13.46
CA ARG A 356 -11.48 -14.50 12.62
C ARG A 356 -10.73 -13.42 13.41
N LYS A 357 -11.35 -12.82 14.41
CA LYS A 357 -10.73 -11.80 15.26
C LYS A 357 -9.63 -12.44 16.12
N ALA A 358 -9.96 -13.56 16.78
CA ALA A 358 -8.99 -14.30 17.56
C ALA A 358 -7.84 -14.81 16.68
N PHE A 359 -8.13 -15.26 15.45
CA PHE A 359 -7.08 -15.65 14.50
C PHE A 359 -6.15 -14.49 14.17
N LEU A 360 -6.69 -13.32 13.78
CA LEU A 360 -5.88 -12.13 13.50
C LEU A 360 -5.02 -11.74 14.71
N ASN A 361 -5.61 -11.67 15.91
CA ASN A 361 -4.88 -11.38 17.14
C ASN A 361 -3.79 -12.43 17.43
N ALA A 362 -4.09 -13.70 17.14
CA ALA A 362 -3.17 -14.79 17.35
C ALA A 362 -2.00 -14.74 16.38
N VAL A 363 -2.17 -14.31 15.12
CA VAL A 363 -1.10 -14.29 14.09
C VAL A 363 -0.41 -12.94 13.88
N CYS A 364 -1.04 -11.83 14.30
CA CYS A 364 -0.48 -10.47 14.31
C CYS A 364 -0.35 -9.97 15.77
N ARG A 365 0.85 -10.10 16.36
CA ARG A 365 1.11 -9.79 17.78
C ARG A 365 2.45 -9.11 17.89
N GLN A 366 2.60 -8.18 18.84
CA GLN A 366 3.90 -7.61 19.18
C GLN A 366 4.95 -8.70 19.42
N PRO A 367 6.17 -8.55 18.89
CA PRO A 367 7.31 -9.27 19.41
C PRO A 367 7.41 -9.05 20.92
N SER A 368 7.84 -10.07 21.67
CA SER A 368 8.02 -9.90 23.12
C SER A 368 9.01 -8.76 23.39
N LYS A 369 8.82 -8.03 24.49
CA LYS A 369 9.57 -6.81 24.88
C LYS A 369 11.10 -7.02 25.03
N TYR A 370 11.58 -8.26 24.91
CA TYR A 370 12.97 -8.67 25.03
C TYR A 370 13.36 -9.58 23.87
N GLY A 371 13.82 -8.99 22.76
CA GLY A 371 14.58 -9.72 21.75
C GLY A 371 13.78 -10.20 20.56
N SER A 372 14.39 -10.00 19.40
CA SER A 372 14.04 -10.38 18.04
C SER A 372 14.03 -11.90 17.76
N ASP A 373 13.92 -12.75 18.77
CA ASP A 373 14.16 -14.19 18.61
C ASP A 373 12.87 -15.00 18.79
N ILE A 374 11.80 -14.63 18.08
CA ILE A 374 10.78 -15.64 17.74
C ILE A 374 11.39 -16.40 16.56
N GLY A 375 11.87 -17.63 16.78
CA GLY A 375 12.46 -18.41 15.71
C GLY A 375 11.42 -18.69 14.61
N ASP A 376 11.86 -18.91 13.37
CA ASP A 376 10.95 -19.18 12.23
C ASP A 376 9.96 -20.32 12.52
N GLN A 377 10.40 -21.34 13.27
CA GLN A 377 9.55 -22.45 13.72
C GLN A 377 8.42 -22.01 14.65
N ASP A 378 8.68 -21.03 15.52
CA ASP A 378 7.68 -20.48 16.43
C ASP A 378 6.63 -19.67 15.64
N LEU A 379 7.02 -18.98 14.56
CA LEU A 379 6.08 -18.27 13.67
C LEU A 379 5.17 -19.22 12.88
N VAL A 380 5.71 -20.36 12.42
CA VAL A 380 4.91 -21.40 11.76
C VAL A 380 3.97 -22.04 12.76
N GLN A 381 4.48 -22.51 13.90
CA GLN A 381 3.67 -23.22 14.91
C GLN A 381 2.54 -22.34 15.45
N ARG A 382 2.80 -21.04 15.63
CA ARG A 382 1.79 -20.05 16.00
C ARG A 382 0.61 -20.01 15.05
N GLN A 383 0.85 -20.07 13.74
CA GLN A 383 -0.22 -20.08 12.74
C GLN A 383 -0.99 -21.40 12.74
N VAL A 384 -0.29 -22.52 12.96
CA VAL A 384 -0.92 -23.85 13.14
C VAL A 384 -1.86 -23.84 14.35
N ASP A 385 -1.38 -23.35 15.49
CA ASP A 385 -2.15 -23.29 16.73
C ASP A 385 -3.35 -22.35 16.57
N ALA A 386 -3.17 -21.19 15.94
CA ALA A 386 -4.24 -20.23 15.69
C ALA A 386 -5.34 -20.83 14.80
N LEU A 387 -4.98 -21.55 13.74
CA LEU A 387 -5.92 -22.20 12.84
C LEU A 387 -6.75 -23.27 13.58
N GLN A 388 -6.08 -24.10 14.38
CA GLN A 388 -6.74 -25.14 15.17
C GLN A 388 -7.67 -24.56 16.23
N GLN A 389 -7.24 -23.50 16.92
CA GLN A 389 -8.02 -22.88 18.00
C GLN A 389 -9.22 -22.10 17.47
N CYS A 390 -9.05 -21.37 16.37
CA CYS A 390 -10.07 -20.43 15.89
C CYS A 390 -11.06 -21.06 14.90
N PHE A 391 -10.62 -22.08 14.17
CA PHE A 391 -11.42 -22.73 13.11
C PHE A 391 -11.58 -24.24 13.30
N GLY A 392 -10.88 -24.84 14.26
CA GLY A 392 -10.94 -26.29 14.47
C GLY A 392 -10.20 -27.10 13.39
N LEU A 393 -9.33 -26.48 12.61
CA LEU A 393 -8.66 -27.10 11.47
C LEU A 393 -7.15 -27.24 11.69
N THR A 394 -6.61 -28.38 11.31
CA THR A 394 -5.18 -28.53 10.99
C THR A 394 -4.84 -27.85 9.66
N PRO A 395 -3.57 -27.55 9.36
CA PRO A 395 -3.16 -27.01 8.06
C PRO A 395 -3.61 -27.88 6.88
N GLU A 396 -3.52 -29.20 7.02
CA GLU A 396 -3.93 -30.16 6.00
C GLU A 396 -5.44 -30.14 5.76
N GLU A 397 -6.25 -30.09 6.83
CA GLU A 397 -7.71 -29.97 6.72
C GLU A 397 -8.14 -28.63 6.13
N PHE A 398 -7.41 -27.54 6.42
CA PHE A 398 -7.63 -26.24 5.81
C PHE A 398 -7.36 -26.28 4.29
N ASP A 399 -6.26 -26.87 3.86
CA ASP A 399 -5.97 -27.06 2.43
C ASP A 399 -7.03 -27.91 1.74
N GLU A 400 -7.50 -28.98 2.38
CA GLU A 400 -8.57 -29.83 1.84
C GLU A 400 -9.90 -29.06 1.71
N ALA A 401 -10.29 -28.33 2.77
CA ALA A 401 -11.52 -27.55 2.78
C ALA A 401 -11.49 -26.43 1.72
N TRP A 402 -10.39 -25.69 1.65
CA TRP A 402 -10.17 -24.64 0.66
C TRP A 402 -10.18 -25.22 -0.77
N SER A 403 -9.47 -26.31 -1.01
CA SER A 403 -9.40 -26.95 -2.33
C SER A 403 -10.78 -27.39 -2.82
N LYS A 404 -11.58 -28.02 -1.93
CA LYS A 404 -12.98 -28.38 -2.23
C LYS A 404 -13.82 -27.16 -2.60
N TRP A 405 -13.63 -26.06 -1.87
CA TRP A 405 -14.32 -24.81 -2.15
C TRP A 405 -13.91 -24.21 -3.49
N VAL A 406 -12.62 -24.16 -3.83
CA VAL A 406 -12.12 -23.69 -5.13
C VAL A 406 -12.70 -24.52 -6.28
N LEU A 407 -12.61 -25.85 -6.19
CA LEU A 407 -13.10 -26.75 -7.25
C LEU A 407 -14.61 -26.63 -7.47
N LYS A 408 -15.37 -26.23 -6.45
CA LYS A 408 -16.81 -25.97 -6.53
C LYS A 408 -17.11 -24.60 -7.15
N ASN A 409 -16.42 -23.55 -6.72
CA ASN A 409 -16.83 -22.17 -6.99
C ASN A 409 -16.11 -21.52 -8.17
N TYR A 410 -14.88 -21.91 -8.48
CA TYR A 410 -14.10 -21.31 -9.57
C TYR A 410 -14.21 -22.05 -10.91
N ARG A 411 -14.91 -23.21 -10.95
CA ARG A 411 -15.03 -24.05 -12.16
C ARG A 411 -15.75 -23.39 -13.35
N ARG A 412 -16.57 -22.37 -13.09
CA ARG A 412 -17.53 -21.77 -14.05
C ARG A 412 -17.39 -20.26 -14.20
N LYS A 413 -16.38 -19.67 -13.57
CA LYS A 413 -16.06 -18.26 -13.79
C LYS A 413 -15.25 -18.12 -15.07
#